data_AF-A0A8D8F6Y6-F1
#
_entry.id   AF-A0A8D8F6Y6-F1
#
_cell.length_a   1.000
_cell.length_b   1.000
_cell.length_c   1.000
_cell.angle_alpha   90.00
_cell.angle_beta   90.00
_cell.angle_gamma   90.00
#
_symmetry.space_group_name_H-M   'P 1'
#
loop_
_entity.id
_entity.type
_entity.pdbx_description
1 polymer ?
#
loop_
_entity_poly.entity_id
_entity_poly.type
_entity_poly.pdbx_seq_one_letter_code
_entity_poly.pdbx_strand_id
1 'polypeptide(L)'
;MEDISTGATLTGLELRWFLEMRRCWNADISVYRDFVARYDALISEPAETAKDNTLAVHHRQLGNRAYLEKRFVDALWQYNRSICFAENLSEHLGIGYANRSAIYYEIEEYEFALYNIDLARKNHYPERLLPKLVAREANCKERIAGGHSKGTVPHSFLDINVEV
;
A
#
# COMPACT_ATOMS: atom_id res chain seq x y z
N MET A 1 20.25 29.47 -31.23
CA MET A 1 19.17 30.46 -31.46
C MET A 1 17.97 29.83 -30.77
N GLU A 2 17.51 30.28 -29.62
CA GLU A 2 17.39 31.66 -29.14
C GLU A 2 17.82 31.84 -27.69
N ASP A 3 18.13 33.10 -27.42
CA ASP A 3 18.66 33.72 -26.23
C ASP A 3 17.49 34.14 -25.31
N ILE A 4 17.50 33.70 -24.05
CA ILE A 4 16.83 34.44 -22.97
C ILE A 4 17.90 34.77 -21.93
N SER A 5 18.65 35.81 -22.27
CA SER A 5 19.04 36.90 -21.40
C SER A 5 17.94 37.20 -20.36
N THR A 6 18.06 36.58 -19.20
CA THR A 6 17.63 37.17 -17.92
C THR A 6 18.80 37.04 -16.97
N GLY A 7 19.52 38.14 -16.78
CA GLY A 7 20.63 38.28 -15.83
C GLY A 7 20.14 38.23 -14.39
N ALA A 8 19.78 37.05 -13.90
CA ALA A 8 19.67 36.79 -12.47
C ALA A 8 21.04 36.31 -11.97
N THR A 9 21.76 37.15 -11.25
CA THR A 9 22.91 36.71 -10.45
C THR A 9 22.40 35.76 -9.38
N LEU A 10 22.53 34.45 -9.63
CA LEU A 10 22.22 33.43 -8.63
C LEU A 10 23.06 33.70 -7.39
N THR A 11 22.40 33.78 -6.24
CA THR A 11 23.09 33.95 -4.97
C THR A 11 23.96 32.73 -4.68
N GLY A 12 24.98 32.87 -3.84
CA GLY A 12 25.90 31.76 -3.51
C GLY A 12 25.22 30.49 -2.99
N LEU A 13 23.98 30.60 -2.47
CA LEU A 13 23.14 29.46 -2.11
C LEU A 13 22.47 28.80 -3.32
N GLU A 14 21.93 29.56 -4.27
CA GLU A 14 21.26 29.00 -5.46
C GLU A 14 22.27 28.32 -6.40
N LEU A 15 23.48 28.88 -6.52
CA LEU A 15 24.59 28.27 -7.24
C LEU A 15 25.10 26.98 -6.55
N ARG A 16 25.12 26.96 -5.21
CA ARG A 16 25.37 25.73 -4.43
C ARG A 16 24.32 24.68 -4.73
N TRP A 17 23.04 25.02 -4.61
CA TRP A 17 21.93 24.11 -4.88
C TRP A 17 21.97 23.55 -6.31
N PHE A 18 22.22 24.39 -7.33
CA PHE A 18 22.35 23.93 -8.72
C PHE A 18 23.59 23.03 -8.97
N LEU A 19 24.72 23.32 -8.33
CA LEU A 19 25.93 22.49 -8.42
C LEU A 19 25.80 21.18 -7.64
N GLU A 20 25.11 21.19 -6.50
CA GLU A 20 24.85 20.04 -5.65
C GLU A 20 23.80 19.12 -6.30
N MET A 21 22.76 19.68 -6.93
CA MET A 21 21.79 18.94 -7.75
C MET A 21 22.40 18.33 -9.02
N ARG A 22 23.38 18.99 -9.69
CA ARG A 22 24.13 18.38 -10.81
C ARG A 22 25.03 17.22 -10.36
N ARG A 23 25.42 17.13 -9.09
CA ARG A 23 26.16 15.96 -8.54
C ARG A 23 25.25 14.75 -8.30
N CYS A 24 23.94 14.93 -8.25
CA CYS A 24 22.98 13.85 -8.03
C CYS A 24 22.51 13.17 -9.33
N TRP A 25 22.86 13.70 -10.51
CA TRP A 25 22.54 13.08 -11.80
C TRP A 25 23.50 11.97 -12.22
N ASN A 26 24.67 11.91 -11.60
CA ASN A 26 25.61 10.80 -11.68
C ASN A 26 25.92 10.38 -10.24
N ALA A 27 24.93 9.79 -9.55
CA ALA A 27 25.27 8.96 -8.41
C ALA A 27 26.25 7.90 -8.93
N ASP A 28 27.54 8.09 -8.65
CA ASP A 28 28.56 7.16 -9.10
C ASP A 28 28.16 5.78 -8.59
N ILE A 29 28.13 4.81 -9.51
CA ILE A 29 27.81 3.41 -9.19
C ILE A 29 28.69 2.90 -8.04
N SER A 30 29.89 3.48 -7.85
CA SER A 30 30.77 3.22 -6.70
C SER A 30 30.10 3.53 -5.36
N VAL A 31 29.38 4.65 -5.23
CA VAL A 31 28.69 5.04 -3.99
C VAL A 31 27.57 4.07 -3.66
N TYR A 32 26.81 3.65 -4.68
CA TYR A 32 25.77 2.63 -4.50
C TYR A 32 26.38 1.27 -4.15
N ARG A 33 27.46 0.86 -4.82
CA ARG A 33 28.18 -0.39 -4.53
C ARG A 33 28.78 -0.41 -3.12
N ASP A 34 29.37 0.69 -2.68
CA ASP A 34 29.93 0.83 -1.34
C ASP A 34 28.84 0.81 -0.27
N PHE A 35 27.69 1.43 -0.56
CA PHE A 35 26.50 1.32 0.27
C PHE A 35 26.00 -0.12 0.35
N VAL A 36 25.81 -0.80 -0.78
CA VAL A 36 25.38 -2.20 -0.81
C VAL A 36 26.38 -3.09 -0.08
N ALA A 37 27.69 -2.93 -0.28
CA ALA A 37 28.72 -3.70 0.41
C ALA A 37 28.71 -3.48 1.92
N ARG A 38 28.46 -2.24 2.38
CA ARG A 38 28.38 -1.91 3.81
C ARG A 38 27.13 -2.49 4.47
N TYR A 39 26.02 -2.52 3.74
CA TYR A 39 24.73 -2.99 4.22
C TYR A 39 24.34 -4.35 3.64
N ASP A 40 25.31 -5.12 3.13
CA ASP A 40 25.05 -6.37 2.41
C ASP A 40 24.27 -7.34 3.29
N ALA A 41 24.65 -7.48 4.56
CA ALA A 41 23.90 -8.31 5.52
C ALA A 41 22.45 -7.83 5.80
N LEU A 42 22.12 -6.56 5.52
CA LEU A 42 20.75 -6.02 5.64
C LEU A 42 19.96 -6.19 4.33
N ILE A 43 20.66 -6.20 3.19
CA ILE A 43 20.07 -6.31 1.85
C ILE A 43 19.95 -7.78 1.42
N SER A 44 20.88 -8.63 1.86
CA SER A 44 21.05 -10.04 1.46
C SER A 44 20.41 -11.06 2.42
N GLU A 45 19.70 -10.67 3.49
CA GLU A 45 19.09 -11.64 4.43
C GLU A 45 17.67 -11.27 4.91
N PRO A 46 16.73 -12.24 5.09
CA PRO A 46 16.67 -13.58 4.50
C PRO A 46 15.75 -13.61 3.26
N ALA A 47 15.79 -14.72 2.52
CA ALA A 47 14.87 -15.06 1.44
C ALA A 47 13.44 -14.57 1.75
N GLU A 48 12.80 -13.93 0.77
CA GLU A 48 11.42 -13.46 0.89
C GLU A 48 10.60 -14.54 1.59
N THR A 49 9.98 -14.18 2.72
CA THR A 49 9.24 -15.16 3.49
C THR A 49 8.13 -15.69 2.62
N ALA A 50 8.17 -17.00 2.36
CA ALA A 50 7.24 -17.65 1.46
C ALA A 50 5.80 -17.38 1.91
N LYS A 51 4.90 -17.32 0.93
CA LYS A 51 3.47 -17.29 1.19
C LYS A 51 3.09 -18.53 2.01
N ASP A 52 2.23 -18.33 3.01
CA ASP A 52 1.71 -19.36 3.89
C ASP A 52 0.29 -19.00 4.30
N ASN A 53 -0.67 -19.71 3.73
CA ASN A 53 -2.08 -19.53 4.02
C ASN A 53 -2.42 -19.82 5.50
N THR A 54 -1.67 -20.68 6.18
CA THR A 54 -1.84 -20.98 7.60
C THR A 54 -1.50 -19.75 8.45
N LEU A 55 -0.38 -19.10 8.16
CA LEU A 55 -0.02 -17.82 8.79
C LEU A 55 -1.00 -16.72 8.43
N ALA A 56 -1.48 -16.67 7.19
CA ALA A 56 -2.50 -15.73 6.77
C ALA A 56 -3.79 -15.89 7.60
N VAL A 57 -4.25 -17.13 7.82
CA VAL A 57 -5.41 -17.46 8.66
C VAL A 57 -5.17 -17.07 10.11
N HIS A 58 -3.99 -17.39 10.67
CA HIS A 58 -3.63 -17.05 12.04
C HIS A 58 -3.69 -15.53 12.29
N HIS A 59 -3.05 -14.73 11.43
CA HIS A 59 -3.10 -13.28 11.53
C HIS A 59 -4.51 -12.72 11.33
N ARG A 60 -5.29 -13.31 10.42
CA ARG A 60 -6.69 -12.93 10.25
C ARG A 60 -7.53 -13.16 11.52
N GLN A 61 -7.32 -14.27 12.22
CA GLN A 61 -8.03 -14.55 13.48
C GLN A 61 -7.62 -13.57 14.59
N LEU A 62 -6.35 -13.18 14.67
CA LEU A 62 -5.89 -12.11 15.55
C LEU A 62 -6.56 -10.77 15.21
N GLY A 63 -6.62 -10.43 13.92
CA GLY A 63 -7.29 -9.22 13.44
C GLY A 63 -8.79 -9.22 13.76
N ASN A 64 -9.47 -10.36 13.60
CA ASN A 64 -10.89 -10.49 13.96
C ASN A 64 -11.13 -10.24 15.45
N ARG A 65 -10.25 -10.74 16.33
CA ARG A 65 -10.34 -10.47 17.79
C ARG A 65 -10.19 -8.98 18.09
N ALA A 66 -9.14 -8.35 17.55
CA ALA A 66 -8.91 -6.92 17.71
C ALA A 66 -10.07 -6.07 17.13
N TYR A 67 -10.67 -6.49 16.01
CA TYR A 67 -11.83 -5.83 15.42
C TYR A 67 -13.04 -5.86 16.36
N LEU A 68 -13.34 -7.01 16.96
CA LEU A 68 -14.45 -7.15 17.92
C LEU A 68 -14.23 -6.28 19.16
N GLU A 69 -12.97 -6.11 19.59
CA GLU A 69 -12.56 -5.20 20.66
C GLU A 69 -12.52 -3.72 20.24
N LYS A 70 -12.89 -3.39 18.99
CA LYS A 70 -12.81 -2.04 18.39
C LYS A 70 -11.40 -1.44 18.37
N ARG A 71 -10.37 -2.28 18.43
CA ARG A 71 -8.96 -1.89 18.32
C ARG A 71 -8.55 -1.86 16.85
N PHE A 72 -9.05 -0.87 16.12
CA PHE A 72 -8.97 -0.84 14.66
C PHE A 72 -7.54 -0.76 14.11
N VAL A 73 -6.63 -0.05 14.79
CA VAL A 73 -5.21 0.02 14.39
C VAL A 73 -4.55 -1.36 14.47
N ASP A 74 -4.76 -2.08 15.57
CA ASP A 74 -4.22 -3.43 15.77
C ASP A 74 -4.82 -4.41 14.76
N ALA A 75 -6.13 -4.33 14.53
CA ALA A 75 -6.83 -5.16 13.57
C ALA A 75 -6.32 -4.93 12.14
N LEU A 76 -6.11 -3.65 11.75
CA LEU A 76 -5.53 -3.29 10.46
C LEU A 76 -4.14 -3.89 10.28
N TRP A 77 -3.32 -3.81 11.32
CA TRP A 77 -1.95 -4.33 11.29
C TRP A 77 -1.93 -5.85 11.10
N GLN A 78 -2.82 -6.56 11.78
CA GLN A 78 -2.97 -8.01 11.62
C GLN A 78 -3.56 -8.40 10.26
N TYR A 79 -4.54 -7.64 9.72
CA TYR A 79 -5.05 -7.90 8.37
C TYR A 79 -4.01 -7.62 7.29
N ASN A 80 -3.17 -6.60 7.43
CA ASN A 80 -2.05 -6.38 6.51
C ASN A 80 -1.06 -7.54 6.54
N ARG A 81 -0.69 -8.04 7.73
CA ARG A 81 0.12 -9.26 7.84
C ARG A 81 -0.54 -10.46 7.18
N SER A 82 -1.85 -10.65 7.39
CA SER A 82 -2.62 -11.71 6.73
C SER A 82 -2.51 -11.65 5.20
N ILE A 83 -2.65 -10.44 4.62
CA ILE A 83 -2.48 -10.21 3.18
C ILE A 83 -1.05 -10.52 2.73
N CYS A 84 -0.03 -10.14 3.50
CA CYS A 84 1.37 -10.42 3.15
C CYS A 84 1.66 -11.92 3.06
N PHE A 85 1.11 -12.72 3.97
CA PHE A 85 1.31 -14.17 3.97
C PHE A 85 0.39 -14.93 3.02
N ALA A 86 -0.76 -14.38 2.64
CA ALA A 86 -1.70 -15.09 1.78
C ALA A 86 -1.09 -15.37 0.40
N GLU A 87 -1.30 -16.58 -0.11
CA GLU A 87 -0.94 -16.95 -1.47
C GLU A 87 -1.67 -16.09 -2.49
N ASN A 88 -1.00 -15.79 -3.60
CA ASN A 88 -1.58 -15.04 -4.70
C ASN A 88 -2.81 -15.77 -5.24
N LEU A 89 -3.87 -15.02 -5.57
CA LEU A 89 -5.12 -15.58 -6.08
C LEU A 89 -5.76 -16.66 -5.17
N SER A 90 -5.51 -16.61 -3.85
CA SER A 90 -6.19 -17.48 -2.88
C SER A 90 -7.47 -16.83 -2.31
N GLU A 91 -8.41 -17.64 -1.84
CA GLU A 91 -9.57 -17.11 -1.09
C GLU A 91 -9.13 -16.38 0.19
N HIS A 92 -7.98 -16.75 0.76
CA HIS A 92 -7.44 -16.10 1.95
C HIS A 92 -7.00 -14.66 1.66
N LEU A 93 -6.41 -14.42 0.50
CA LEU A 93 -6.05 -13.08 0.05
C LEU A 93 -7.30 -12.22 -0.16
N GLY A 94 -8.32 -12.76 -0.83
CA GLY A 94 -9.62 -12.10 -0.99
C GLY A 94 -10.28 -11.75 0.34
N ILE A 95 -10.29 -12.69 1.29
CA ILE A 95 -10.84 -12.46 2.64
C ILE A 95 -10.01 -11.41 3.40
N GLY A 96 -8.68 -11.40 3.25
CA GLY A 96 -7.80 -10.39 3.84
C GLY A 96 -8.17 -8.98 3.40
N TYR A 97 -8.33 -8.76 2.09
CA TYR A 97 -8.79 -7.47 1.56
C TYR A 97 -10.20 -7.10 2.03
N ALA A 98 -11.13 -8.07 2.04
CA ALA A 98 -12.47 -7.85 2.55
C ALA A 98 -12.47 -7.44 4.04
N ASN A 99 -11.65 -8.07 4.86
CA ASN A 99 -11.52 -7.69 6.27
C ASN A 99 -10.90 -6.30 6.44
N ARG A 100 -9.90 -5.95 5.63
CA ARG A 100 -9.31 -4.62 5.63
C ARG A 100 -10.31 -3.54 5.19
N SER A 101 -11.18 -3.81 4.21
CA SER A 101 -12.26 -2.89 3.84
C SER A 101 -13.24 -2.62 4.99
N ALA A 102 -13.43 -3.58 5.90
CA ALA A 102 -14.25 -3.37 7.10
C ALA A 102 -13.64 -2.29 8.00
N ILE A 103 -12.32 -2.34 8.23
CA ILE A 103 -11.63 -1.30 9.01
C ILE A 103 -11.79 0.06 8.36
N TYR A 104 -11.52 0.17 7.05
CA TYR A 104 -11.66 1.44 6.34
C TYR A 104 -13.08 2.00 6.41
N TYR A 105 -14.10 1.14 6.39
CA TYR A 105 -15.47 1.57 6.62
C TYR A 105 -15.67 2.14 8.05
N GLU A 106 -15.18 1.47 9.08
CA GLU A 106 -15.31 1.91 10.49
C GLU A 106 -14.60 3.26 10.77
N ILE A 107 -13.50 3.56 10.06
CA ILE A 107 -12.77 4.84 10.20
C ILE A 107 -13.18 5.90 9.16
N GLU A 108 -14.32 5.68 8.50
CA GLU A 108 -14.91 6.60 7.52
C GLU A 108 -14.01 6.91 6.32
N GLU A 109 -13.21 5.94 5.91
CA GLU A 109 -12.36 5.96 4.71
C GLU A 109 -13.04 5.15 3.59
N TYR A 110 -14.21 5.60 3.14
CA TYR A 110 -15.11 4.82 2.28
C TYR A 110 -14.50 4.49 0.92
N GLU A 111 -13.70 5.38 0.35
CA GLU A 111 -13.02 5.19 -0.93
C GLU A 111 -11.95 4.08 -0.84
N PHE A 112 -11.18 4.03 0.25
CA PHE A 112 -10.27 2.92 0.52
C PHE A 112 -11.01 1.61 0.81
N ALA A 113 -12.16 1.67 1.46
CA ALA A 113 -13.01 0.49 1.65
C ALA A 113 -13.47 -0.07 0.30
N LEU A 114 -13.96 0.78 -0.61
CA LEU A 114 -14.37 0.40 -1.97
C LEU A 114 -13.21 -0.20 -2.78
N TYR A 115 -12.03 0.39 -2.70
CA TYR A 115 -10.84 -0.16 -3.36
C TYR A 115 -10.49 -1.56 -2.85
N ASN A 116 -10.57 -1.79 -1.54
CA ASN A 116 -10.33 -3.12 -0.98
C ASN A 116 -11.43 -4.12 -1.30
N ILE A 117 -12.68 -3.67 -1.50
CA ILE A 117 -13.77 -4.52 -1.99
C ILE A 117 -13.46 -5.00 -3.42
N ASP A 118 -12.98 -4.11 -4.29
CA ASP A 118 -12.57 -4.47 -5.64
C ASP A 118 -11.39 -5.47 -5.64
N LEU A 119 -10.36 -5.23 -4.81
CA LEU A 119 -9.26 -6.18 -4.62
C LEU A 119 -9.74 -7.54 -4.12
N ALA A 120 -10.71 -7.58 -3.20
CA ALA A 120 -11.28 -8.84 -2.73
C ALA A 120 -11.94 -9.62 -3.88
N ARG A 121 -12.75 -8.94 -4.71
CA ARG A 121 -13.41 -9.56 -5.87
C ARG A 121 -12.41 -10.11 -6.89
N LYS A 122 -11.29 -9.41 -7.10
CA LYS A 122 -10.20 -9.84 -7.98
C LYS A 122 -9.39 -11.03 -7.44
N ASN A 123 -9.50 -11.35 -6.15
CA ASN A 123 -8.70 -12.39 -5.47
C ASN A 123 -9.59 -13.48 -4.85
N HIS A 124 -10.43 -14.13 -5.68
CA HIS A 124 -11.20 -15.33 -5.31
C HIS A 124 -11.97 -15.22 -3.97
N TYR A 125 -12.52 -14.05 -3.66
CA TYR A 125 -13.36 -13.89 -2.48
C TYR A 125 -14.55 -14.85 -2.55
N PRO A 126 -14.80 -15.65 -1.50
CA PRO A 126 -15.71 -16.78 -1.62
C PRO A 126 -17.17 -16.34 -1.70
N GLU A 127 -17.93 -16.99 -2.58
CA GLU A 127 -19.34 -16.67 -2.86
C GLU A 127 -20.21 -16.69 -1.60
N ARG A 128 -19.94 -17.65 -0.69
CA ARG A 128 -20.63 -17.79 0.59
C ARG A 128 -20.57 -16.52 1.47
N LEU A 129 -19.58 -15.65 1.27
CA LEU A 129 -19.40 -14.41 2.03
C LEU A 129 -19.77 -13.15 1.24
N LEU A 130 -20.10 -13.26 -0.05
CA LEU A 130 -20.46 -12.13 -0.92
C LEU A 130 -21.54 -11.20 -0.34
N PRO A 131 -22.61 -11.70 0.32
CA PRO A 131 -23.63 -10.82 0.87
C PRO A 131 -23.06 -9.77 1.84
N LYS A 132 -22.05 -10.12 2.63
CA LYS A 132 -21.39 -9.18 3.56
C LYS A 132 -20.58 -8.12 2.82
N LEU A 133 -19.90 -8.51 1.75
CA LEU A 133 -19.09 -7.62 0.93
C LEU A 133 -19.97 -6.63 0.16
N VAL A 134 -21.04 -7.12 -0.45
CA VAL A 134 -22.02 -6.30 -1.19
C VAL A 134 -22.72 -5.30 -0.29
N ALA A 135 -23.14 -5.72 0.91
CA ALA A 135 -23.75 -4.82 1.89
C ALA A 135 -22.80 -3.67 2.26
N ARG A 136 -21.52 -3.97 2.53
CA ARG A 136 -20.53 -2.94 2.81
C ARG A 136 -20.32 -2.00 1.63
N GLU A 137 -20.27 -2.52 0.41
CA GLU A 137 -20.14 -1.72 -0.80
C GLU A 137 -21.29 -0.72 -0.96
N ALA A 138 -22.53 -1.18 -0.75
CA ALA A 138 -23.71 -0.33 -0.79
C ALA A 138 -23.65 0.76 0.29
N ASN A 139 -23.30 0.40 1.52
CA ASN A 139 -23.16 1.36 2.62
C ASN A 139 -22.08 2.41 2.32
N CYS A 140 -20.91 2.02 1.79
CA CYS A 140 -19.88 2.99 1.39
C CYS A 140 -20.42 3.99 0.36
N LYS A 141 -21.11 3.50 -0.67
CA LYS A 141 -21.68 4.35 -1.72
C LYS A 141 -22.73 5.32 -1.17
N GLU A 142 -23.58 4.84 -0.26
CA GLU A 142 -24.56 5.69 0.42
C GLU A 142 -23.89 6.79 1.25
N ARG A 143 -22.85 6.45 2.04
CA ARG A 143 -22.11 7.44 2.84
C ARG A 143 -21.43 8.49 1.97
N ILE A 144 -20.83 8.09 0.85
CA ILE A 144 -20.23 9.00 -0.13
C ILE A 144 -21.31 9.91 -0.76
N ALA A 145 -22.43 9.34 -1.21
CA ALA A 145 -23.54 10.11 -1.77
C ALA A 145 -24.17 11.08 -0.75
N GLY A 146 -24.16 10.72 0.52
CA GLY A 146 -24.56 11.59 1.64
C GLY A 146 -23.55 12.69 2.01
N GLY A 147 -22.45 12.83 1.25
CA GLY A 147 -21.46 13.91 1.46
C GLY A 147 -20.35 13.58 2.46
N HIS A 148 -20.21 12.33 2.90
CA HIS A 148 -19.12 11.91 3.80
C HIS A 148 -17.85 11.45 3.06
N SER A 149 -17.71 11.83 1.78
CA SER A 149 -16.50 11.56 1.01
C SER A 149 -15.33 12.38 1.55
N LYS A 150 -14.16 11.75 1.66
CA LYS A 150 -12.89 12.45 1.97
C LYS A 150 -12.15 12.88 0.71
N GLY A 151 -12.74 12.66 -0.48
CA GLY A 151 -12.12 12.96 -1.77
C GLY A 151 -10.83 12.18 -2.03
N THR A 152 -10.60 11.10 -1.28
CA THR A 152 -9.35 10.35 -1.37
C THR A 152 -9.43 9.41 -2.57
N VAL A 153 -8.48 9.53 -3.50
CA VAL A 153 -8.40 8.67 -4.68
C VAL A 153 -7.24 7.69 -4.47
N PRO A 154 -7.51 6.39 -4.26
CA PRO A 154 -6.47 5.38 -4.25
C PRO A 154 -5.79 5.34 -5.63
N HIS A 155 -4.62 5.97 -5.75
CA HIS A 155 -3.88 6.00 -7.00
C HIS A 155 -3.25 4.62 -7.25
N SER A 156 -3.66 3.94 -8.32
CA SER A 156 -3.17 2.59 -8.66
C SER A 156 -1.77 2.58 -9.29
N PHE A 157 -1.06 3.71 -9.30
CA PHE A 157 0.12 3.93 -10.13
C PHE A 157 1.42 3.57 -9.42
N LEU A 158 1.56 2.31 -9.03
CA LEU A 158 2.87 1.73 -8.83
C LEU A 158 2.94 0.50 -9.75
N ASP A 159 3.49 0.72 -10.94
CA ASP A 159 4.02 -0.35 -11.80
C ASP A 159 5.20 -0.98 -11.06
N ILE A 160 4.90 -1.85 -10.10
CA ILE A 160 5.90 -2.71 -9.50
C ILE A 160 6.16 -3.80 -10.53
N ASN A 161 7.35 -3.77 -11.12
CA ASN A 161 7.88 -4.77 -12.04
C ASN A 161 7.97 -6.15 -11.38
N VAL A 162 6.85 -6.84 -11.25
CA VAL A 162 6.81 -8.30 -11.08
C VAL A 162 5.98 -8.81 -12.24
N GLU A 163 6.66 -9.39 -13.22
CA GLU A 163 6.03 -10.06 -14.35
C GLU A 163 5.08 -11.16 -13.82
N VAL A 164 3.85 -11.18 -14.36
CA VAL A 164 2.82 -12.22 -14.14
C VAL A 164 3.04 -13.36 -15.13
#